data_AF-A0A218QQ08-F1
#
_entry.id   AF-A0A218QQ08-F1
#
_cell.length_a   1.000
_cell.length_b   1.000
_cell.length_c   1.000
_cell.angle_alpha   90.00
_cell.angle_beta   90.00
_cell.angle_gamma   90.00
#
_symmetry.space_group_name_H-M   'P 1'
#
loop_
_entity.id
_entity.type
_entity.pdbx_description
1 polymer ?
#
loop_
_entity_poly.entity_id
_entity_poly.type
_entity_poly.pdbx_seq_one_letter_code
_entity_poly.pdbx_strand_id
1 'polypeptide(L)'
;MPGSINLSVLNTGLVIDLPEFTSVQVQDLAARWGEEMTVQHIEQLITLLGGHPYRLQLAFYYLQQQTITLEELLENSAFTTAIYADHLEQQWWNLQRYPDLWTVFTQIVRQSSPVDCQAEQGSQLYKMGLVHLHGIMASLACELFRPFFRDRLAQINS
;
A
#
# COMPACT_ATOMS: atom_id res chain seq x y z
N MET A 1 24.14 12.05 34.42
CA MET A 1 23.54 11.46 33.20
C MET A 1 22.04 11.72 33.27
N PRO A 2 21.40 12.43 32.32
CA PRO A 2 19.96 12.62 32.37
C PRO A 2 19.28 11.28 32.03
N GLY A 3 18.25 10.94 32.80
CA GLY A 3 17.49 9.71 32.66
C GLY A 3 16.76 9.62 31.32
N SER A 4 16.62 8.40 30.82
CA SER A 4 15.86 8.04 29.63
C SER A 4 14.50 8.75 29.61
N ILE A 5 14.35 9.69 28.67
CA ILE A 5 13.07 10.34 28.40
C ILE A 5 12.13 9.26 27.84
N ASN A 6 11.12 8.90 28.63
CA ASN A 6 10.11 7.95 28.22
C ASN A 6 9.22 8.65 27.17
N LEU A 7 9.41 8.33 25.89
CA LEU A 7 8.69 8.98 24.78
C LEU A 7 7.17 8.73 24.78
N SER A 8 6.66 7.87 25.69
CA SER A 8 5.23 7.58 25.80
C SER A 8 4.40 8.75 26.34
N VAL A 9 5.01 9.70 27.07
CA VAL A 9 4.30 10.90 27.60
C VAL A 9 4.13 12.01 26.55
N LEU A 10 4.75 11.91 25.37
CA LEU A 10 4.61 12.88 24.29
C LEU A 10 3.53 12.50 23.26
N ASN A 11 2.94 11.31 23.35
CA ASN A 11 1.92 10.80 22.43
C ASN A 11 0.56 10.52 23.12
N THR A 12 0.10 11.40 24.02
CA THR A 12 -1.28 11.39 24.53
C THR A 12 -2.28 12.03 23.56
N GLY A 13 -2.06 11.85 22.25
CA GLY A 13 -3.00 12.29 21.21
C GLY A 13 -4.07 11.23 20.98
N LEU A 14 -5.29 11.66 20.65
CA LEU A 14 -6.31 10.76 20.11
C LEU A 14 -5.79 10.15 18.81
N VAL A 15 -5.60 8.83 18.79
CA VAL A 15 -5.27 8.11 17.55
C VAL A 15 -6.57 7.91 16.79
N ILE A 16 -6.71 8.64 15.68
CA ILE A 16 -7.80 8.42 14.73
C ILE A 16 -7.27 7.41 13.71
N ASP A 17 -7.86 6.22 13.71
CA ASP A 17 -7.60 5.24 12.67
C ASP A 17 -8.32 5.67 11.38
N LEU A 18 -7.61 5.64 10.26
CA LEU A 18 -8.18 5.97 8.96
C LEU A 18 -8.33 4.67 8.16
N PRO A 19 -9.51 4.02 8.23
CA PRO A 19 -9.71 2.76 7.56
C PRO A 19 -9.69 2.94 6.05
N GLU A 20 -9.45 1.84 5.36
CA GLU A 20 -9.61 1.76 3.92
C GLU A 20 -11.06 1.94 3.51
N PHE A 21 -11.25 2.48 2.32
CA PHE A 21 -12.55 2.63 1.72
C PHE A 21 -13.09 1.28 1.24
N THR A 22 -14.34 1.03 1.61
CA THR A 22 -15.18 -0.03 1.05
C THR A 22 -15.51 0.24 -0.41
N SER A 23 -15.91 -0.79 -1.17
CA SER A 23 -16.36 -0.63 -2.57
C SER A 23 -17.45 0.44 -2.74
N VAL A 24 -18.37 0.55 -1.79
CA VAL A 24 -19.41 1.60 -1.80
C VAL A 24 -18.80 3.00 -1.65
N GLN A 25 -17.81 3.16 -0.78
CA GLN A 25 -17.12 4.44 -0.59
C GLN A 25 -16.22 4.79 -1.78
N VAL A 26 -15.59 3.81 -2.42
CA VAL A 26 -14.81 4.04 -3.65
C VAL A 26 -15.73 4.44 -4.81
N GLN A 27 -16.91 3.82 -4.93
CA GLN A 27 -17.93 4.22 -5.90
C GLN A 27 -18.42 5.65 -5.65
N ASP A 28 -18.73 6.02 -4.40
CA ASP A 28 -19.12 7.38 -4.03
C ASP A 28 -18.01 8.39 -4.35
N LEU A 29 -16.75 8.02 -4.09
CA LEU A 29 -15.60 8.83 -4.44
C LEU A 29 -15.54 9.02 -5.96
N ALA A 30 -15.58 7.95 -6.77
CA ALA A 30 -15.55 8.03 -8.22
C ALA A 30 -16.64 8.99 -8.78
N ALA A 31 -17.87 8.87 -8.26
CA ALA A 31 -18.98 9.73 -8.66
C ALA A 31 -18.71 11.23 -8.37
N ARG A 32 -18.07 11.55 -7.24
CA ARG A 32 -17.69 12.93 -6.89
C ARG A 32 -16.60 13.51 -7.79
N TRP A 33 -15.75 12.65 -8.35
CA TRP A 33 -14.74 13.04 -9.33
C TRP A 33 -15.29 13.10 -10.76
N GLY A 34 -16.55 12.71 -10.97
CA GLY A 34 -17.20 12.72 -12.28
C GLY A 34 -16.93 11.46 -13.12
N GLU A 35 -16.40 10.40 -12.50
CA GLU A 35 -16.07 9.15 -13.17
C GLU A 35 -17.19 8.11 -12.98
N GLU A 36 -17.84 7.71 -14.07
CA GLU A 36 -18.80 6.61 -14.07
C GLU A 36 -18.08 5.27 -14.16
N MET A 37 -17.81 4.65 -13.01
CA MET A 37 -17.15 3.35 -12.92
C MET A 37 -18.14 2.20 -12.75
N THR A 38 -17.88 1.09 -13.44
CA THR A 38 -18.60 -0.17 -13.23
C THR A 38 -18.14 -0.84 -11.94
N VAL A 39 -18.92 -1.78 -11.42
CA VAL A 39 -18.53 -2.60 -10.25
C VAL A 39 -17.17 -3.29 -10.48
N GLN A 40 -16.93 -3.79 -11.69
CA GLN A 40 -15.68 -4.43 -12.06
C GLN A 40 -14.49 -3.45 -11.98
N HIS A 41 -14.66 -2.21 -12.46
CA HIS A 41 -13.62 -1.18 -12.34
C HIS A 41 -13.29 -0.88 -10.87
N ILE A 42 -14.31 -0.80 -10.01
CA ILE A 42 -14.10 -0.56 -8.57
C ILE A 42 -13.34 -1.73 -7.93
N GLU A 43 -13.69 -2.97 -8.23
CA GLU A 43 -13.00 -4.16 -7.72
C GLU A 43 -11.53 -4.21 -8.17
N GLN A 44 -11.25 -3.88 -9.43
CA GLN A 44 -9.89 -3.78 -9.96
C GLN A 44 -9.10 -2.66 -9.28
N LEU A 45 -9.72 -1.49 -9.08
CA LEU A 45 -9.07 -0.35 -8.42
C LEU A 45 -8.75 -0.66 -6.96
N ILE A 46 -9.68 -1.31 -6.23
CA ILE A 46 -9.45 -1.76 -4.86
C ILE A 46 -8.36 -2.83 -4.82
N THR A 47 -8.34 -3.77 -5.75
CA THR A 47 -7.28 -4.78 -5.81
C THR A 47 -5.92 -4.14 -6.02
N LEU A 48 -5.85 -3.15 -6.92
CA LEU A 48 -4.63 -2.44 -7.26
C LEU A 48 -4.14 -1.53 -6.12
N LEU A 49 -5.04 -0.81 -5.45
CA LEU A 49 -4.72 0.29 -4.52
C LEU A 49 -5.12 0.01 -3.06
N GLY A 50 -5.71 -1.14 -2.76
CA GLY A 50 -6.06 -1.61 -1.42
C GLY A 50 -7.02 -0.68 -0.68
N GLY A 51 -7.95 0.00 -1.36
CA GLY A 51 -8.92 0.90 -0.71
C GLY A 51 -8.31 2.11 0.03
N HIS A 52 -6.99 2.33 -0.05
CA HIS A 52 -6.31 3.31 0.79
C HIS A 52 -6.62 4.74 0.33
N PRO A 53 -7.13 5.63 1.22
CA PRO A 53 -7.65 6.94 0.82
C PRO A 53 -6.66 7.78 0.01
N TYR A 54 -5.39 7.84 0.42
CA TYR A 54 -4.35 8.57 -0.34
C TYR A 54 -4.11 7.98 -1.74
N ARG A 55 -4.06 6.64 -1.88
CA ARG A 55 -3.75 6.00 -3.16
C ARG A 55 -4.88 6.23 -4.15
N LEU A 56 -6.13 6.08 -3.69
CA LEU A 56 -7.32 6.37 -4.46
C LEU A 56 -7.41 7.84 -4.85
N GLN A 57 -7.20 8.76 -3.91
CA GLN A 57 -7.24 10.19 -4.19
C GLN A 57 -6.23 10.60 -5.26
N LEU A 58 -5.01 10.04 -5.21
CA LEU A 58 -3.99 10.31 -6.22
C LEU A 58 -4.39 9.77 -7.60
N ALA A 59 -4.95 8.56 -7.66
CA ALA A 59 -5.48 8.00 -8.91
C ALA A 59 -6.54 8.91 -9.53
N PHE A 60 -7.55 9.30 -8.75
CA PHE A 60 -8.62 10.18 -9.23
C PHE A 60 -8.12 11.56 -9.65
N TYR A 61 -7.11 12.10 -8.97
CA TYR A 61 -6.45 13.33 -9.39
C TYR A 61 -5.85 13.22 -10.80
N TYR A 62 -5.07 12.17 -11.10
CA TYR A 62 -4.47 11.99 -12.43
C TYR A 62 -5.52 11.70 -13.52
N LEU A 63 -6.59 10.96 -13.18
CA LEU A 63 -7.73 10.71 -14.08
C LEU A 63 -8.46 12.02 -14.43
N GLN A 64 -8.78 12.84 -13.43
CA GLN A 64 -9.44 14.13 -13.66
C GLN A 64 -8.58 15.10 -14.48
N GLN A 65 -7.25 15.02 -14.33
CA GLN A 65 -6.33 15.81 -15.16
C GLN A 65 -6.19 15.29 -16.60
N GLN A 66 -6.81 14.15 -16.94
CA GLN A 66 -6.71 13.50 -18.26
C GLN A 66 -5.27 13.23 -18.68
N THR A 67 -4.38 13.09 -17.69
CA THR A 67 -2.98 12.71 -17.90
C THR A 67 -2.84 11.20 -18.14
N ILE A 68 -3.85 10.44 -17.70
CA ILE A 68 -3.99 9.00 -17.90
C ILE A 68 -5.45 8.63 -18.13
N THR A 69 -5.69 7.45 -18.71
CA THR A 69 -7.00 6.80 -18.67
C THR A 69 -7.11 5.80 -17.51
N LEU A 70 -8.34 5.37 -17.21
CA LEU A 70 -8.60 4.33 -16.23
C LEU A 70 -7.95 3.00 -16.66
N GLU A 71 -8.01 2.68 -17.94
CA GLU A 71 -7.42 1.47 -18.51
C GLU A 71 -5.90 1.50 -18.36
N GLU A 72 -5.25 2.64 -18.62
CA GLU A 72 -3.80 2.79 -18.39
C GLU A 72 -3.44 2.58 -16.92
N LEU A 73 -4.22 3.13 -15.99
CA LEU A 73 -4.01 2.93 -14.55
C LEU A 73 -4.16 1.45 -14.14
N LEU A 74 -5.13 0.73 -14.70
CA LEU A 74 -5.44 -0.64 -14.32
C LEU A 74 -4.56 -1.69 -15.01
N GLU A 75 -4.14 -1.44 -16.25
CA GLU A 75 -3.47 -2.44 -17.09
C GLU A 75 -1.97 -2.18 -17.26
N ASN A 76 -1.49 -0.94 -17.10
CA ASN A 76 -0.09 -0.58 -17.29
C ASN A 76 0.65 -0.41 -15.96
N SER A 77 1.21 -1.52 -15.45
CA SER A 77 1.94 -1.53 -14.17
C SER A 77 3.13 -0.57 -14.13
N ALA A 78 3.83 -0.34 -15.24
CA ALA A 78 4.95 0.61 -15.31
C ALA A 78 4.47 2.06 -15.14
N PHE A 79 3.35 2.42 -15.77
CA PHE A 79 2.77 3.75 -15.61
C PHE A 79 2.23 3.95 -14.20
N THR A 80 1.48 2.98 -13.69
CA THR A 80 0.93 3.02 -12.33
C THR A 80 2.04 3.13 -11.30
N THR A 81 3.10 2.32 -11.39
CA THR A 81 4.23 2.44 -10.46
C THR A 81 4.94 3.79 -10.54
N ALA A 82 5.00 4.42 -11.71
CA ALA A 82 5.55 5.77 -11.86
C ALA A 82 4.72 6.84 -11.12
N ILE A 83 3.38 6.76 -11.17
CA ILE A 83 2.47 7.66 -10.41
C ILE A 83 2.76 7.61 -8.91
N TYR A 84 3.09 6.43 -8.39
CA TYR A 84 3.34 6.19 -6.97
C TYR A 84 4.83 6.10 -6.62
N ALA A 85 5.74 6.49 -7.52
CA ALA A 85 7.18 6.27 -7.36
C ALA A 85 7.71 6.79 -6.01
N ASP A 86 7.42 8.04 -5.65
CA ASP A 86 7.86 8.63 -4.39
C ASP A 86 7.40 7.83 -3.17
N HIS A 87 6.14 7.39 -3.18
CA HIS A 87 5.58 6.58 -2.09
C HIS A 87 6.26 5.21 -2.01
N LEU A 88 6.42 4.54 -3.16
CA LEU A 88 7.05 3.23 -3.27
C LEU A 88 8.52 3.26 -2.85
N GLU A 89 9.25 4.30 -3.24
CA GLU A 89 10.64 4.53 -2.85
C GLU A 89 10.76 4.80 -1.34
N GLN A 90 9.88 5.59 -0.75
CA GLN A 90 9.88 5.77 0.71
C GLN A 90 9.68 4.44 1.44
N GLN A 91 8.74 3.59 0.98
CA GLN A 91 8.55 2.27 1.57
C GLN A 91 9.77 1.37 1.40
N TRP A 92 10.41 1.42 0.23
CA TRP A 92 11.67 0.75 -0.04
C TRP A 92 12.76 1.13 0.96
N TRP A 93 13.04 2.44 1.10
CA TRP A 93 14.06 2.95 2.02
C TRP A 93 13.75 2.58 3.47
N ASN A 94 12.48 2.60 3.87
CA ASN A 94 12.08 2.19 5.21
C ASN A 94 12.36 0.70 5.46
N LEU A 95 12.03 -0.18 4.52
CA LEU A 95 12.27 -1.62 4.64
C LEU A 95 13.77 -1.96 4.70
N GLN A 96 14.62 -1.22 3.98
CA GLN A 96 16.07 -1.44 4.01
C GLN A 96 16.68 -1.23 5.41
N ARG A 97 16.04 -0.45 6.28
CA ARG A 97 16.49 -0.24 7.66
C ARG A 97 16.22 -1.43 8.58
N TYR A 98 15.39 -2.37 8.15
CA TYR A 98 14.95 -3.53 8.94
C TYR A 98 15.08 -4.82 8.10
N PRO A 99 16.27 -5.44 8.04
CA PRO A 99 16.52 -6.63 7.21
C PRO A 99 15.55 -7.80 7.46
N ASP A 100 15.09 -7.96 8.70
CA ASP A 100 14.14 -9.00 9.06
C ASP A 100 12.75 -8.76 8.45
N LEU A 101 12.29 -7.50 8.42
CA LEU A 101 11.04 -7.12 7.75
C LEU A 101 11.15 -7.29 6.24
N TRP A 102 12.30 -6.90 5.68
CA TRP A 102 12.58 -7.08 4.27
C TRP A 102 12.46 -8.55 3.86
N THR A 103 13.06 -9.46 4.62
CA THR A 103 13.01 -10.90 4.33
C THR A 103 11.57 -11.41 4.26
N VAL A 104 10.74 -11.12 5.26
CA VAL A 104 9.33 -11.56 5.28
C VAL A 104 8.52 -10.89 4.18
N PHE A 105 8.68 -9.58 3.98
CA PHE A 105 7.93 -8.84 2.97
C PHE A 105 8.21 -9.37 1.55
N THR A 106 9.45 -9.77 1.27
CA THR A 106 9.79 -10.34 -0.04
C THR A 106 9.15 -11.70 -0.30
N GLN A 107 8.91 -12.49 0.75
CA GLN A 107 8.13 -13.72 0.64
C GLN A 107 6.67 -13.41 0.29
N ILE A 108 6.08 -12.41 0.94
CA ILE A 108 4.71 -11.93 0.66
C ILE A 108 4.59 -11.42 -0.79
N VAL A 109 5.55 -10.63 -1.27
CA VAL A 109 5.56 -10.11 -2.66
C VAL A 109 5.71 -11.22 -3.71
N ARG A 110 6.32 -12.36 -3.36
CA ARG A 110 6.49 -13.50 -4.27
C ARG A 110 5.26 -14.41 -4.31
N GLN A 111 4.52 -14.51 -3.21
CA GLN A 111 3.38 -15.41 -3.07
C GLN A 111 2.05 -14.70 -3.32
N SER A 112 1.05 -15.45 -3.77
CA SER A 112 -0.34 -14.98 -3.87
C SER A 112 -1.16 -15.32 -2.63
N SER A 113 -0.68 -16.27 -1.82
CA SER A 113 -1.28 -16.67 -0.55
C SER A 113 -0.71 -15.89 0.63
N PRO A 114 -1.46 -15.74 1.74
CA PRO A 114 -0.92 -15.21 2.99
C PRO A 114 0.30 -16.01 3.48
N VAL A 115 1.24 -15.31 4.11
CA VAL A 115 2.50 -15.86 4.61
C VAL A 115 2.53 -15.77 6.14
N ASP A 116 2.94 -16.84 6.81
CA ASP A 116 3.18 -16.82 8.26
C ASP A 116 4.31 -15.84 8.60
N CYS A 117 4.07 -14.98 9.58
CA CYS A 117 5.06 -14.04 10.07
C CYS A 117 5.05 -13.98 11.59
N GLN A 118 6.19 -13.61 12.18
CA GLN A 118 6.23 -13.34 13.61
C GLN A 118 5.34 -12.13 13.93
N ALA A 119 4.69 -12.14 15.09
CA ALA A 119 3.73 -11.10 15.47
C ALA A 119 4.31 -9.68 15.40
N GLU A 120 5.58 -9.51 15.78
CA GLU A 120 6.28 -8.24 15.69
C GLU A 120 6.50 -7.78 14.24
N GLN A 121 6.93 -8.69 13.37
CA GLN A 121 7.17 -8.40 11.95
C GLN A 121 5.85 -8.03 11.25
N GLY A 122 4.80 -8.82 11.48
CA GLY A 122 3.46 -8.57 10.94
C GLY A 122 2.90 -7.22 11.41
N SER A 123 3.02 -6.92 12.71
CA SER A 123 2.55 -5.64 13.26
C SER A 123 3.30 -4.44 12.68
N GLN A 124 4.61 -4.55 12.49
CA GLN A 124 5.41 -3.48 11.89
C GLN A 124 5.04 -3.27 10.41
N LEU A 125 4.94 -4.34 9.62
CA LEU A 125 4.53 -4.26 8.22
C LEU A 125 3.10 -3.71 8.06
N TYR A 126 2.19 -4.08 8.96
CA TYR A 126 0.82 -3.55 9.00
C TYR A 126 0.81 -2.05 9.27
N LYS A 127 1.57 -1.59 10.27
CA LYS A 127 1.70 -0.16 10.59
C LYS A 127 2.33 0.65 9.46
N MET A 128 3.16 0.02 8.62
CA MET A 128 3.70 0.64 7.40
C MET A 128 2.69 0.70 6.25
N GLY A 129 1.50 0.09 6.39
CA GLY A 129 0.48 0.02 5.33
C GLY A 129 0.85 -0.94 4.19
N LEU A 130 1.76 -1.88 4.44
CA LEU A 130 2.29 -2.79 3.43
C LEU A 130 1.51 -4.10 3.33
N VAL A 131 0.87 -4.52 4.42
CA VAL A 131 0.19 -5.81 4.53
C VAL A 131 -1.13 -5.70 5.30
N HIS A 132 -2.04 -6.64 5.03
CA HIS A 132 -3.14 -6.98 5.92
C HIS A 132 -2.74 -8.17 6.80
N LEU A 133 -3.30 -8.22 8.00
CA LEU A 133 -3.10 -9.32 8.94
C LEU A 133 -4.37 -10.16 9.08
N HIS A 134 -4.21 -11.48 9.00
CA HIS A 134 -5.23 -12.48 9.23
C HIS A 134 -4.72 -13.46 10.30
N GLY A 135 -4.86 -13.07 11.57
CA GLY A 135 -4.24 -13.78 12.68
C GLY A 135 -2.71 -13.66 12.63
N ILE A 136 -2.01 -14.78 12.43
CA ILE A 136 -0.55 -14.85 12.32
C ILE A 136 -0.04 -14.74 10.87
N MET A 137 -0.95 -14.68 9.89
CA MET A 137 -0.62 -14.61 8.49
C MET A 137 -0.72 -13.18 7.98
N ALA A 138 0.18 -12.80 7.07
CA ALA A 138 0.19 -11.52 6.40
C ALA A 138 0.00 -11.67 4.88
N SER A 139 -0.82 -10.80 4.28
CA SER A 139 -1.01 -10.70 2.83
C SER A 139 -0.71 -9.29 2.36
N LEU A 140 -0.31 -9.12 1.10
CA LEU A 140 -0.02 -7.81 0.53
C LEU A 140 -1.25 -6.89 0.64
N ALA A 141 -1.05 -5.62 1.02
CA ALA A 141 -2.17 -4.67 1.16
C ALA A 141 -2.78 -4.23 -0.18
N CYS A 142 -1.97 -4.22 -1.24
CA CYS A 142 -2.44 -3.87 -2.58
C CYS A 142 -1.48 -4.37 -3.66
N GLU A 143 -1.99 -4.66 -4.85
CA GLU A 143 -1.18 -5.20 -5.94
C GLU A 143 -0.21 -4.18 -6.57
N LEU A 144 -0.40 -2.88 -6.35
CA LEU A 144 0.55 -1.81 -6.74
C LEU A 144 1.99 -2.10 -6.27
N PHE A 145 2.15 -2.71 -5.10
CA PHE A 145 3.48 -3.00 -4.54
C PHE A 145 4.22 -4.08 -5.33
N ARG A 146 3.50 -5.05 -5.88
CA ARG A 146 4.11 -6.27 -6.44
C ARG A 146 5.10 -5.99 -7.58
N PRO A 147 4.77 -5.24 -8.64
CA PRO A 147 5.73 -4.98 -9.72
C PRO A 147 6.98 -4.26 -9.22
N PHE A 148 6.82 -3.16 -8.48
CA PHE A 148 7.93 -2.35 -7.99
C PHE A 148 8.91 -3.15 -7.11
N PHE A 149 8.42 -3.89 -6.12
CA PHE A 149 9.29 -4.64 -5.21
C PHE A 149 9.90 -5.88 -5.87
N ARG A 150 9.26 -6.48 -6.88
CA ARG A 150 9.87 -7.54 -7.69
C ARG A 150 11.04 -7.03 -8.51
N ASP A 151 10.93 -5.84 -9.09
CA ASP A 151 12.02 -5.25 -9.88
C ASP A 151 13.23 -4.92 -8.99
N ARG A 152 12.99 -4.34 -7.81
CA ARG A 152 14.07 -4.10 -6.81
C ARG A 152 14.73 -5.39 -6.34
N LEU A 153 13.95 -6.45 -6.16
CA LEU A 153 14.47 -7.78 -5.83
C LEU A 153 15.38 -8.34 -6.91
N ALA A 154 15.05 -8.15 -8.20
CA ALA A 154 15.89 -8.61 -9.30
C ALA A 154 17.24 -7.86 -9.33
N GLN A 155 17.23 -6.55 -9.06
CA GLN A 155 18.43 -5.71 -9.03
C GLN A 155 19.41 -6.08 -7.91
N ILE A 156 18.94 -6.57 -6.76
CA ILE A 156 19.81 -6.95 -5.63
C ILE A 156 20.44 -8.33 -5.83
N ASN A 157 19.77 -9.22 -6.56
CA ASN A 157 20.25 -10.59 -6.80
C ASN A 157 21.08 -10.71 -8.10
N SER A 158 21.35 -9.59 -8.79
CA SER A 158 22.18 -9.48 -9.99
C SER A 158 23.56 -8.94 -9.63
#